data_AF-A0A6N7S9N1-F1
#
_entry.id   AF-A0A6N7S9N1-F1
#
_cell.length_a   1.000
_cell.length_b   1.000
_cell.length_c   1.000
_cell.angle_alpha   90.00
_cell.angle_beta   90.00
_cell.angle_gamma   90.00
#
_symmetry.space_group_name_H-M   'P 1'
#
loop_
_entity.id
_entity.type
_entity.pdbx_description
1 polymer ?
#
loop_
_entity_poly.entity_id
_entity_poly.type
_entity_poly.pdbx_seq_one_letter_code
_entity_poly.pdbx_strand_id
1 'polypeptide(L)'
;MENKLNLDPQTILDKEFHVDFKGYSPAEVDEFLDSVIQDYQVYERVIGELGEKLRTQERTNASLKARIIELESRQKVLEEAGQNSFNQVDILKRLSRLEQEVYKNKQMD
;
A
#
# COMPACT_ATOMS: atom_id res chain seq x y z
N MET A 1 18.49 -0.43 16.30
CA MET A 1 17.82 0.70 16.96
C MET A 1 17.11 0.14 18.17
N GLU A 2 17.61 0.41 19.37
CA GLU A 2 16.96 -0.02 20.62
C GLU A 2 15.78 0.92 20.92
N ASN A 3 14.60 0.60 20.37
CA ASN A 3 13.34 1.20 20.80
C ASN A 3 12.79 0.39 21.98
N LYS A 4 13.58 0.23 23.04
CA LYS A 4 13.10 -0.39 24.27
C LYS A 4 12.57 0.72 25.16
N LEU A 5 11.27 0.69 25.43
CA LEU A 5 10.68 1.56 26.44
C LEU A 5 11.25 1.15 27.79
N ASN A 6 11.81 2.12 28.51
CA ASN A 6 12.43 1.89 29.82
C ASN A 6 11.38 1.77 30.95
N LEU A 7 10.16 2.23 30.68
CA LEU A 7 9.07 2.30 31.64
C LEU A 7 7.78 1.82 30.98
N ASP A 8 6.95 1.14 31.76
CA ASP A 8 5.56 0.82 31.43
C ASP A 8 4.62 1.40 32.50
N PRO A 9 3.31 1.52 32.23
CA PRO A 9 2.36 2.09 33.19
C PRO A 9 2.38 1.42 34.57
N GLN A 10 2.61 0.11 34.65
CA GLN A 10 2.64 -0.60 35.93
C GLN A 10 3.91 -0.31 36.72
N THR A 11 5.06 -0.25 36.04
CA THR A 11 6.35 0.09 36.62
C THR A 11 6.33 1.51 37.20
N ILE A 12 5.58 2.43 36.59
CA ILE A 12 5.40 3.79 37.12
C ILE A 12 4.49 3.76 38.35
N LEU A 13 3.40 2.99 38.32
CA LEU A 13 2.48 2.84 39.45
C LEU A 13 3.13 2.20 40.68
N ASP A 14 3.93 1.16 40.48
CA ASP A 14 4.60 0.42 41.55
C ASP A 14 5.89 1.11 42.04
N LYS A 15 6.20 2.30 41.52
CA LYS A 15 7.45 2.99 41.81
C LYS A 15 7.41 3.65 43.19
N GLU A 16 8.16 3.09 44.13
CA GLU A 16 8.43 3.73 45.41
C GLU A 16 9.67 4.64 45.33
N PHE A 17 9.53 5.87 45.83
CA PHE A 17 10.61 6.86 45.92
C PHE A 17 11.15 6.96 47.35
N HIS A 18 12.45 7.16 47.48
CA HIS A 18 13.04 7.55 48.76
C HIS A 18 12.71 9.01 49.07
N VAL A 19 12.30 9.30 50.30
CA VAL A 19 11.94 10.66 50.73
C VAL A 19 13.13 11.28 51.45
N ASP A 20 13.72 12.30 50.83
CA ASP A 20 14.79 13.12 51.43
C ASP A 20 14.24 14.38 52.11
N PHE A 21 14.99 14.91 53.09
CA PHE A 21 14.60 16.07 53.91
C PHE A 21 14.36 17.38 53.12
N LYS A 22 14.76 17.44 51.84
CA LYS A 22 14.48 18.53 50.89
C LYS A 22 13.92 18.00 49.56
N GLY A 23 13.05 16.99 49.64
CA GLY A 23 12.39 16.40 48.47
C GLY A 23 11.14 17.16 48.01
N TYR A 24 10.58 16.69 46.89
CA TYR A 24 9.25 17.09 46.43
C TYR A 24 8.16 16.53 47.34
N SER A 25 7.00 17.18 47.35
CA SER A 25 5.82 16.67 48.07
C SER A 25 5.36 15.35 47.45
N PRO A 26 5.23 14.25 48.21
CA PRO A 26 4.76 12.98 47.68
C PRO A 26 3.41 13.10 46.95
N ALA A 27 2.48 13.88 47.49
CA ALA A 27 1.17 14.08 46.89
C ALA A 27 1.23 14.79 45.52
N GLU A 28 2.12 15.77 45.34
CA GLU A 28 2.30 16.44 44.04
C GLU A 28 2.97 15.51 43.02
N VAL A 29 3.89 14.67 43.48
CA VAL A 29 4.52 13.66 42.64
C VAL A 29 3.50 12.62 42.20
N ASP A 30 2.66 12.12 43.11
CA ASP A 30 1.63 11.13 42.80
C ASP A 30 0.61 11.67 41.78
N GLU A 31 0.09 12.89 41.97
CA GLU A 31 -0.83 13.53 41.02
C GLU A 31 -0.19 13.70 39.62
N PHE A 32 1.09 14.03 39.58
CA PHE A 32 1.82 14.12 38.32
C PHE A 32 2.01 12.73 37.67
N LEU A 33 2.36 11.71 38.46
CA LEU A 33 2.55 10.35 37.97
C LEU A 33 1.26 9.71 37.46
N ASP A 34 0.10 10.03 38.06
CA ASP A 34 -1.22 9.63 37.54
C ASP A 34 -1.44 10.16 36.11
N SER A 35 -1.07 11.42 35.87
CA SER A 35 -1.16 12.03 34.53
C SER A 35 -0.19 11.37 33.55
N VAL A 36 1.04 11.07 33.98
CA VAL A 36 2.03 10.37 33.16
C VAL A 36 1.56 8.95 32.81
N ILE A 37 0.98 8.22 33.77
CA ILE A 37 0.41 6.88 33.53
C ILE A 37 -0.70 6.96 32.49
N GLN A 38 -1.60 7.94 32.60
CA GLN A 38 -2.67 8.15 31.63
C GLN A 38 -2.12 8.39 30.23
N ASP A 39 -1.10 9.24 30.09
CA ASP A 39 -0.46 9.51 28.80
C ASP A 39 0.20 8.26 28.21
N TYR A 40 0.87 7.45 29.02
CA TYR A 40 1.45 6.19 28.55
C TYR A 40 0.39 5.22 28.01
N GLN A 41 -0.75 5.10 28.69
CA GLN A 41 -1.88 4.29 28.20
C GLN A 41 -2.45 4.83 26.89
N VAL A 42 -2.53 6.15 26.73
CA VAL A 42 -2.95 6.79 25.48
C VAL A 42 -1.95 6.50 24.36
N TYR A 43 -0.65 6.60 24.62
CA TYR A 43 0.39 6.28 23.64
C TYR A 43 0.32 4.82 23.19
N GLU A 44 0.15 3.88 24.11
CA GLU A 44 -0.01 2.45 23.75
C GLU A 44 -1.20 2.24 22.81
N ARG A 45 -2.35 2.86 23.10
CA ARG A 45 -3.53 2.79 22.24
C ARG A 45 -3.27 3.39 20.86
N VAL A 46 -2.70 4.59 20.79
CA VAL A 46 -2.42 5.29 19.53
C VAL A 46 -1.41 4.52 18.68
N ILE A 47 -0.36 3.97 19.29
CA ILE A 47 0.63 3.14 18.60
C ILE A 47 -0.04 1.87 18.05
N GLY A 48 -0.89 1.21 18.83
CA GLY A 48 -1.67 0.07 18.38
C GLY A 48 -2.56 0.40 17.18
N GLU A 49 -3.32 1.50 17.26
CA GLU A 49 -4.17 1.98 16.16
C GLU A 49 -3.37 2.32 14.90
N LEU A 50 -2.22 2.97 15.05
CA LEU A 50 -1.33 3.28 13.92
C LEU A 50 -0.76 2.02 13.30
N GLY A 51 -0.37 1.03 14.10
CA GLY A 51 0.10 -0.26 13.62
C GLY A 51 -0.95 -0.99 12.78
N GLU A 52 -2.21 -1.01 13.23
CA GLU A 52 -3.31 -1.62 12.49
C GLU A 52 -3.66 -0.86 11.20
N LYS A 53 -3.64 0.48 11.24
CA LYS A 53 -3.80 1.31 10.03
C LYS A 53 -2.70 1.04 9.01
N LEU A 54 -1.45 0.95 9.46
CA LEU A 54 -0.30 0.68 8.60
C LEU A 54 -0.42 -0.69 7.92
N ARG A 55 -0.74 -1.75 8.69
CA ARG A 55 -1.02 -3.09 8.14
C ARG A 55 -2.13 -3.09 7.10
N THR A 56 -3.21 -2.37 7.37
CA THR A 56 -4.34 -2.24 6.45
C THR A 56 -3.90 -1.55 5.15
N GLN A 57 -3.17 -0.43 5.27
CA GLN A 57 -2.66 0.32 4.12
C GLN A 57 -1.69 -0.51 3.29
N GLU A 58 -0.78 -1.26 3.91
CA GLU A 58 0.15 -2.16 3.22
C GLU A 58 -0.60 -3.23 2.43
N ARG A 59 -1.63 -3.83 3.03
CA ARG A 59 -2.48 -4.83 2.35
C ARG A 59 -3.23 -4.24 1.16
N THR A 60 -3.80 -3.04 1.31
CA THR A 60 -4.46 -2.33 0.22
C THR A 60 -3.47 -1.97 -0.89
N ASN A 61 -2.27 -1.48 -0.54
CA ASN A 61 -1.23 -1.15 -1.51
C ASN A 61 -0.79 -2.38 -2.30
N ALA A 62 -0.57 -3.51 -1.64
CA ALA A 62 -0.24 -4.78 -2.29
C ALA A 62 -1.35 -5.23 -3.25
N SER A 63 -2.62 -5.13 -2.83
CA SER A 63 -3.77 -5.47 -3.68
C SER A 63 -3.88 -4.54 -4.91
N LEU A 64 -3.66 -3.24 -4.73
CA LEU A 64 -3.68 -2.27 -5.82
C LEU A 64 -2.53 -2.53 -6.81
N LYS A 65 -1.32 -2.81 -6.32
CA LYS A 65 -0.19 -3.20 -7.17
C LYS A 65 -0.49 -4.44 -8.00
N ALA A 66 -1.10 -5.47 -7.39
CA ALA A 66 -1.52 -6.67 -8.11
C ALA A 66 -2.55 -6.36 -9.21
N ARG A 67 -3.52 -5.48 -8.92
CA ARG A 67 -4.51 -5.03 -9.91
C ARG A 67 -3.89 -4.23 -11.05
N ILE A 68 -2.91 -3.38 -10.77
CA ILE A 68 -2.18 -2.64 -11.82
C ILE A 68 -1.51 -3.63 -12.77
N ILE A 69 -0.78 -4.62 -12.25
CA ILE A 69 -0.12 -5.65 -13.07
C ILE A 69 -1.13 -6.42 -13.92
N GLU A 70 -2.28 -6.80 -13.34
CA GLU A 70 -3.35 -7.49 -14.09
C GLU A 70 -3.88 -6.61 -15.23
N LEU A 71 -4.19 -5.34 -14.95
CA LEU A 71 -4.71 -4.41 -15.94
C LEU A 71 -3.71 -4.10 -17.05
N GLU A 72 -2.44 -3.90 -16.72
CA GLU A 72 -1.35 -3.70 -17.68
C GLU A 72 -1.19 -4.92 -18.59
N SER A 73 -1.24 -6.14 -18.04
CA SER A 73 -1.19 -7.37 -18.84
C SER A 73 -2.39 -7.50 -19.78
N ARG A 74 -3.59 -7.16 -19.30
CA ARG A 74 -4.82 -7.20 -20.11
C ARG A 74 -4.78 -6.15 -21.23
N GLN A 75 -4.28 -4.95 -20.93
CA GLN A 75 -4.12 -3.89 -21.91
C GLN A 75 -3.15 -4.32 -23.01
N LYS A 76 -2.01 -4.92 -22.65
CA LYS A 76 -1.04 -5.42 -23.62
C LYS A 76 -1.65 -6.47 -24.56
N VAL A 77 -2.43 -7.41 -24.04
CA VAL A 77 -3.13 -8.42 -24.85
C VAL A 77 -4.14 -7.77 -25.80
N LEU A 78 -4.87 -6.74 -25.35
CA LEU A 78 -5.82 -6.00 -26.19
C LEU A 78 -5.11 -5.20 -27.30
N GLU A 79 -3.97 -4.59 -27.00
CA GLU A 79 -3.15 -3.87 -27.98
C GLU A 79 -2.59 -4.81 -29.05
N GLU A 80 -2.07 -5.98 -28.65
CA GLU A 80 -1.60 -7.03 -29.56
C GLU A 80 -2.73 -7.57 -30.46
N ALA A 81 -3.93 -7.80 -29.88
CA ALA A 81 -5.11 -8.25 -30.64
C ALA A 81 -5.61 -7.19 -31.64
N GLY A 82 -5.56 -5.90 -31.25
CA GLY A 82 -5.91 -4.77 -32.12
C GLY A 82 -4.95 -4.60 -33.29
N GLN A 83 -3.64 -4.70 -33.04
CA GLN A 83 -2.62 -4.64 -34.09
C GLN A 83 -2.74 -5.83 -35.07
N ASN A 84 -2.96 -7.04 -34.56
CA ASN A 84 -3.16 -8.21 -35.41
C ASN A 84 -4.42 -8.09 -36.28
N SER A 85 -5.53 -7.56 -35.73
CA SER A 85 -6.75 -7.30 -36.52
C SER A 85 -6.52 -6.26 -37.61
N PHE A 86 -5.79 -5.17 -37.31
CA PHE A 86 -5.48 -4.14 -38.29
C PHE A 86 -4.63 -4.70 -39.44
N ASN A 87 -3.60 -5.48 -39.12
CA ASN A 87 -2.74 -6.14 -40.10
C ASN A 87 -3.51 -7.14 -40.97
N GLN A 88 -4.42 -7.93 -40.39
CA GLN A 88 -5.27 -8.87 -41.13
C GLN A 88 -6.15 -8.13 -42.17
N VAL A 89 -6.76 -7.00 -41.79
CA VAL A 89 -7.59 -6.18 -42.69
C VAL A 89 -6.78 -5.63 -43.86
N ASP A 90 -5.55 -5.17 -43.62
CA ASP A 90 -4.68 -4.64 -44.68
C ASP A 90 -4.18 -5.75 -45.62
N ILE A 91 -3.90 -6.95 -45.11
CA ILE A 91 -3.59 -8.13 -45.94
C ILE A 91 -4.76 -8.46 -46.87
N LEU A 92 -5.99 -8.48 -46.35
CA LEU A 92 -7.19 -8.74 -47.17
C LEU A 92 -7.40 -7.69 -48.25
N LYS A 93 -7.20 -6.40 -47.95
CA LYS A 93 -7.26 -5.33 -48.95
C LYS A 93 -6.21 -5.51 -50.06
N ARG A 94 -4.99 -5.91 -49.70
CA ARG A 94 -3.90 -6.12 -50.66
C ARG A 94 -4.16 -7.36 -51.53
N LEU A 95 -4.65 -8.45 -50.94
CA LEU A 95 -5.10 -9.64 -51.67
C LEU A 95 -6.22 -9.31 -52.65
N SER A 96 -7.24 -8.55 -52.22
CA SER A 96 -8.34 -8.13 -53.10
C SER A 96 -7.87 -7.32 -54.31
N ARG A 97 -6.87 -6.43 -54.14
CA ARG A 97 -6.25 -5.69 -55.27
C ARG A 97 -5.48 -6.62 -56.20
N LEU A 98 -4.73 -7.57 -55.66
CA LEU A 98 -4.01 -8.57 -56.45
C LEU A 98 -4.97 -9.44 -57.25
N GLU A 99 -6.07 -9.89 -56.65
CA GLU A 99 -7.12 -10.65 -57.34
C GLU A 99 -7.74 -9.84 -58.47
N GLN A 100 -8.03 -8.55 -58.28
CA GLN A 100 -8.55 -7.69 -59.34
C GLN A 100 -7.58 -7.56 -60.52
N GLU A 101 -6.29 -7.35 -60.25
CA GLU A 101 -5.27 -7.24 -61.31
C GLU A 101 -5.05 -8.56 -62.04
N VAL A 102 -5.05 -9.69 -61.33
CA VAL A 102 -5.01 -11.03 -61.94
C VAL A 102 -6.25 -11.29 -62.79
N TYR A 103 -7.44 -10.91 -62.32
CA TYR A 103 -8.68 -11.04 -63.09
C TYR A 103 -8.68 -10.18 -64.35
N LYS A 104 -8.16 -8.94 -64.28
CA LYS A 104 -8.02 -8.08 -65.46
C LYS A 104 -7.04 -8.67 -66.48
N ASN A 105 -5.89 -9.15 -66.03
CA ASN A 105 -4.91 -9.77 -66.92
C ASN A 105 -5.45 -11.05 -67.57
N LYS A 106 -6.25 -11.84 -66.84
CA LYS A 106 -6.87 -13.06 -67.37
C LYS A 106 -8.02 -12.81 -68.36
N GLN A 107 -8.53 -11.57 -68.45
CA GLN A 107 -9.49 -11.16 -69.50
C GLN A 107 -8.81 -10.51 -70.72
N MET A 108 -7.51 -10.22 -70.63
CA MET A 108 -6.72 -9.60 -71.72
C MET A 108 -5.97 -10.64 -72.58
N ASP A 109 -5.93 -11.90 -72.14
CA ASP A 109 -5.54 -13.08 -72.93
C ASP A 109 -6.77 -13.79 -73.52
#